data_AF-A0A136WDZ2-F1
#
_entry.id   AF-A0A136WDZ2-F1
#
_cell.length_a   1.000
_cell.length_b   1.000
_cell.length_c   1.000
_cell.angle_alpha   90.00
_cell.angle_beta   90.00
_cell.angle_gamma   90.00
#
_symmetry.space_group_name_H-M   'P 1'
#
loop_
_entity.id
_entity.type
_entity.pdbx_description
1 polymer ?
#
loop_
_entity_poly.entity_id
_entity_poly.type
_entity_poly.pdbx_seq_one_letter_code
_entity_poly.pdbx_strand_id
1 'polypeptide(L)'
;MFQKKILLCHLLLLMACSGCGAKEVEAENPFKIDTSDYKLLRQSTEDYNSIEVYQLDGEIVVNARSEAAFFDGAQFTATTENELSADNVEITWTTIGGGTEKTEHNARIIAEIIIQEDETVILDEKVNFMKKGFDAVGDAMKNSMK
;
A
#
# COMPACT_ATOMS: atom_id res chain seq x y z
N MET A 1 -11.98 -25.22 -64.83
CA MET A 1 -13.21 -24.47 -64.45
C MET A 1 -12.78 -23.33 -63.54
N PHE A 2 -12.29 -22.20 -64.02
CA PHE A 2 -12.97 -21.14 -64.79
C PHE A 2 -14.31 -20.69 -64.18
N GLN A 3 -14.20 -19.63 -63.38
CA GLN A 3 -15.02 -18.40 -63.41
C GLN A 3 -16.34 -18.32 -62.62
N LYS A 4 -16.40 -17.17 -61.90
CA LYS A 4 -17.55 -16.31 -61.59
C LYS A 4 -18.50 -16.76 -60.48
N LYS A 5 -18.26 -16.22 -59.28
CA LYS A 5 -19.25 -15.33 -58.65
C LYS A 5 -18.55 -14.07 -58.15
N ILE A 6 -18.85 -12.99 -58.86
CA ILE A 6 -18.56 -11.60 -58.50
C ILE A 6 -19.31 -11.31 -57.19
N LEU A 7 -18.61 -10.85 -56.17
CA LEU A 7 -19.19 -9.90 -55.23
C LEU A 7 -18.18 -8.76 -55.04
N LEU A 8 -18.39 -7.77 -55.89
CA LEU A 8 -17.84 -6.44 -55.81
C LEU A 8 -18.46 -5.77 -54.56
N CYS A 9 -17.64 -5.38 -53.59
CA CYS A 9 -17.93 -4.19 -52.81
C CYS A 9 -16.61 -3.65 -52.23
N HIS A 10 -16.14 -2.58 -52.87
CA HIS A 10 -15.06 -1.76 -52.39
C HIS A 10 -15.53 -1.04 -51.12
N LEU A 11 -14.78 -1.17 -50.03
CA LEU A 11 -14.52 -0.02 -49.18
C LEU A 11 -13.22 -0.24 -48.41
N LEU A 12 -12.13 0.17 -49.05
CA LEU A 12 -10.98 0.72 -48.35
C LEU A 12 -11.50 1.89 -47.52
N LEU A 13 -11.82 1.63 -46.25
CA LEU A 13 -11.94 2.66 -45.25
C LEU A 13 -10.67 2.63 -44.41
N LEU A 14 -9.78 3.58 -44.72
CA LEU A 14 -8.75 4.06 -43.83
C LEU A 14 -9.40 4.38 -42.48
N MET A 15 -9.21 3.50 -41.50
CA MET A 15 -9.13 3.94 -40.10
C MET A 15 -7.67 3.79 -39.69
N ALA A 16 -6.90 4.79 -40.07
CA ALA A 16 -5.89 5.31 -39.16
C ALA A 16 -6.63 5.79 -37.90
N CYS A 17 -6.92 4.86 -36.98
CA CYS A 17 -7.07 5.24 -35.59
C CYS A 17 -5.68 5.62 -35.11
N SER A 18 -5.35 6.89 -35.37
CA SER A 18 -4.59 7.76 -34.48
C SER A 18 -4.43 7.16 -33.10
N GLY A 19 -3.17 7.02 -32.67
CA GLY A 19 -2.79 6.39 -31.43
C GLY A 19 -3.70 6.75 -30.27
N CYS A 20 -4.43 5.75 -29.77
CA CYS A 20 -4.44 5.56 -28.33
C CYS A 20 -3.13 4.85 -28.01
N GLY A 21 -2.05 5.63 -27.87
CA GLY A 21 -1.12 5.29 -26.82
C GLY A 21 -1.97 5.30 -25.56
N ALA A 22 -2.47 4.14 -25.14
CA ALA A 22 -2.70 3.94 -23.73
C ALA A 22 -1.33 4.26 -23.14
N LYS A 23 -1.17 5.48 -22.61
CA LYS A 23 -0.12 5.70 -21.64
C LYS A 23 -0.46 4.66 -20.60
N GLU A 24 0.34 3.60 -20.51
CA GLU A 24 0.50 2.91 -19.25
C GLU A 24 0.79 4.06 -18.28
N VAL A 25 -0.24 4.44 -17.53
CA VAL A 25 -0.02 5.23 -16.34
C VAL A 25 0.72 4.22 -15.47
N GLU A 26 2.05 4.27 -15.52
CA GLU A 26 2.87 3.58 -14.52
C GLU A 26 2.26 4.00 -13.19
N ALA A 27 1.68 3.04 -12.49
CA ALA A 27 1.17 3.29 -11.16
C ALA A 27 2.35 3.85 -10.36
N GLU A 28 2.20 5.06 -9.84
CA GLU A 28 3.25 5.67 -9.03
C GLU A 28 3.60 4.71 -7.90
N ASN A 29 4.89 4.41 -7.74
CA ASN A 29 5.32 3.51 -6.68
C ASN A 29 4.91 4.12 -5.33
N PRO A 30 4.05 3.45 -4.54
CA PRO A 30 3.62 3.95 -3.22
C PRO A 30 4.79 4.07 -2.23
N PHE A 31 5.91 3.36 -2.47
CA PHE A 31 7.09 3.32 -1.64
C PHE A 31 8.17 4.23 -2.23
N LYS A 32 8.26 5.45 -1.70
CA LYS A 32 9.19 6.48 -2.19
C LYS A 32 10.62 6.20 -1.75
N ILE A 33 10.78 5.60 -0.57
CA ILE A 33 12.06 5.19 -0.01
C ILE A 33 12.30 3.71 -0.33
N ASP A 34 13.43 3.43 -0.98
CA ASP A 34 13.92 2.08 -1.20
C ASP A 34 14.57 1.55 0.08
N THR A 35 14.10 0.41 0.57
CA THR A 35 14.54 -0.19 1.82
C THR A 35 15.56 -1.31 1.63
N SER A 36 16.14 -1.46 0.45
CA SER A 36 17.08 -2.55 0.12
C SER A 36 18.33 -2.60 1.02
N ASP A 37 18.82 -1.44 1.47
CA ASP A 37 19.98 -1.32 2.36
C ASP A 37 19.60 -1.23 3.85
N TYR A 38 18.30 -1.21 4.17
CA TYR A 38 17.83 -1.05 5.55
C TYR A 38 17.80 -2.39 6.28
N LYS A 39 18.06 -2.36 7.58
CA LYS A 39 17.87 -3.51 8.47
C LYS A 39 16.37 -3.71 8.74
N LEU A 40 15.83 -4.88 8.42
CA LEU A 40 14.49 -5.26 8.82
C LEU A 40 14.43 -5.50 10.33
N LEU A 41 13.61 -4.72 11.04
CA LEU A 41 13.37 -4.89 12.47
C LEU A 41 12.26 -5.90 12.74
N ARG A 42 11.14 -5.76 12.02
CA ARG A 42 9.95 -6.58 12.24
C ARG A 42 9.11 -6.66 10.96
N GLN A 43 8.54 -7.84 10.72
CA GLN A 43 7.54 -8.08 9.70
C GLN A 43 6.35 -8.79 10.34
N SER A 44 5.14 -8.42 9.93
CA SER A 44 3.91 -9.09 10.35
C SER A 44 2.98 -9.20 9.15
N THR A 45 2.34 -10.35 8.98
CA THR A 45 1.49 -10.67 7.82
C THR A 45 0.14 -11.19 8.31
N GLU A 46 -0.93 -10.71 7.67
CA GLU A 46 -2.30 -11.18 7.87
C GLU A 46 -2.96 -11.37 6.51
N ASP A 47 -3.17 -12.65 6.14
CA ASP A 47 -3.61 -13.07 4.80
C ASP A 47 -2.71 -12.48 3.70
N TYR A 48 -3.27 -11.61 2.87
CA TYR A 48 -2.60 -10.97 1.74
C TYR A 48 -1.93 -9.64 2.10
N ASN A 49 -2.02 -9.22 3.36
CA ASN A 49 -1.54 -7.92 3.85
C ASN A 49 -0.30 -8.10 4.71
N SER A 50 0.66 -7.19 4.58
CA SER A 50 1.85 -7.18 5.42
C SER A 50 2.26 -5.77 5.84
N ILE A 51 2.91 -5.73 7.00
CA ILE A 51 3.63 -4.58 7.52
C ILE A 51 5.09 -4.99 7.69
N GLU A 52 6.00 -4.17 7.19
CA GLU A 52 7.44 -4.32 7.31
C GLU A 52 8.03 -3.05 7.91
N VAL A 53 8.84 -3.17 8.96
CA VAL A 53 9.47 -2.06 9.66
C VAL A 53 10.98 -2.19 9.54
N TYR A 54 11.60 -1.15 9.01
CA TYR A 54 13.02 -1.08 8.65
C TYR A 54 13.72 0.06 9.39
N GLN A 55 15.03 -0.08 9.58
CA GLN A 55 15.89 0.99 10.10
C GLN A 55 17.21 1.11 9.32
N LEU A 56 17.64 2.35 9.06
CA LEU A 56 18.98 2.68 8.58
C LEU A 56 19.38 4.06 9.12
N ASP A 57 20.55 4.16 9.75
CA ASP A 57 21.15 5.43 10.19
C ASP A 57 20.19 6.42 10.89
N GLY A 58 19.35 5.90 11.79
CA GLY A 58 18.38 6.71 12.56
C GLY A 58 17.06 7.01 11.82
N GLU A 59 16.89 6.56 10.58
CA GLU A 59 15.62 6.60 9.87
C GLU A 59 14.87 5.28 10.00
N ILE A 60 13.60 5.37 10.38
CA ILE A 60 12.64 4.25 10.40
C ILE A 60 11.73 4.37 9.19
N VAL A 61 11.53 3.27 8.48
CA VAL A 61 10.59 3.17 7.36
C VAL A 61 9.62 2.03 7.61
N VAL A 62 8.32 2.32 7.54
CA VAL A 62 7.25 1.33 7.64
C VAL A 62 6.59 1.18 6.27
N ASN A 63 6.65 -0.01 5.70
CA ASN A 63 5.97 -0.35 4.45
C ASN A 63 4.74 -1.22 4.75
N ALA A 64 3.57 -0.77 4.31
CA ALA A 64 2.36 -1.56 4.28
C ALA A 64 2.08 -2.04 2.86
N ARG A 65 1.97 -3.36 2.67
CA ARG A 65 1.80 -4.01 1.36
C ARG A 65 0.56 -4.89 1.35
N SER A 66 -0.06 -5.03 0.19
CA SER A 66 -1.09 -6.02 -0.05
C SER A 66 -0.96 -6.61 -1.45
N GLU A 67 -1.29 -7.88 -1.59
CA GLU A 67 -1.50 -8.49 -2.92
C GLU A 67 -2.87 -8.11 -3.52
N ALA A 68 -3.73 -7.45 -2.74
CA ALA A 68 -5.03 -7.01 -3.19
C ALA A 68 -4.90 -5.84 -4.19
N ALA A 69 -5.46 -6.02 -5.39
CA ALA A 69 -5.40 -5.04 -6.49
C ALA A 69 -6.02 -3.66 -6.19
N PHE A 70 -6.72 -3.49 -5.05
CA PHE A 70 -7.35 -2.24 -4.64
C PHE A 70 -6.59 -1.50 -3.54
N PHE A 71 -5.46 -2.04 -3.07
CA PHE A 71 -4.59 -1.40 -2.11
C PHE A 71 -3.25 -1.10 -2.75
N ASP A 72 -3.00 0.18 -3.00
CA ASP A 72 -1.82 0.62 -3.74
C ASP A 72 -0.54 0.52 -2.92
N GLY A 73 -0.60 0.36 -1.59
CA GLY A 73 0.55 0.43 -0.67
C GLY A 73 0.53 1.69 0.20
N ALA A 74 1.22 1.67 1.33
CA ALA A 74 1.46 2.88 2.14
C ALA A 74 2.86 2.85 2.77
N GLN A 75 3.51 4.01 2.87
CA GLN A 75 4.83 4.15 3.48
C GLN A 75 4.80 5.26 4.54
N PHE A 76 5.32 4.97 5.73
CA PHE A 76 5.46 5.91 6.84
C PHE A 76 6.92 5.99 7.26
N THR A 77 7.30 7.11 7.88
CA THR A 77 8.66 7.35 8.31
C THR A 77 8.69 7.97 9.70
N ALA A 78 9.71 7.62 10.48
CA ALA A 78 10.03 8.28 11.75
C ALA A 78 11.56 8.37 11.90
N THR A 79 12.01 9.13 12.89
CA THR A 79 13.43 9.24 13.25
C THR A 79 13.65 8.68 14.65
N THR A 80 14.83 8.13 14.90
CA THR A 80 15.25 7.57 16.18
C THR A 80 16.71 7.91 16.45
N GLU A 81 17.07 8.06 17.73
CA GLU A 81 18.44 8.37 18.13
C GLU A 81 19.30 7.11 18.25
N ASN A 82 18.70 5.97 18.55
CA ASN A 82 19.37 4.71 18.81
C ASN A 82 18.99 3.61 17.81
N GLU A 83 19.81 2.56 17.76
CA GLU A 83 19.45 1.34 17.04
C GLU A 83 18.33 0.61 17.81
N LEU A 84 17.21 0.36 17.12
CA LEU A 84 16.06 -0.34 17.68
C LEU A 84 16.15 -1.85 17.42
N SER A 85 15.32 -2.59 18.15
CA SER A 85 15.12 -4.03 18.01
C SER A 85 13.68 -4.36 17.64
N ALA A 86 13.40 -5.64 17.38
CA ALA A 86 12.03 -6.10 17.11
C ALA A 86 11.06 -5.86 18.29
N ASP A 87 11.58 -5.79 19.53
CA ASP A 87 10.78 -5.60 20.74
C ASP A 87 10.28 -4.15 20.88
N ASN A 88 10.91 -3.21 20.18
CA ASN A 88 10.48 -1.82 20.09
C ASN A 88 9.28 -1.62 19.15
N VAL A 89 8.88 -2.67 18.41
CA VAL A 89 7.86 -2.60 17.36
C VAL A 89 6.70 -3.53 17.69
N GLU A 90 5.54 -2.92 17.95
CA GLU A 90 4.26 -3.61 18.11
C GLU A 90 3.44 -3.47 16.83
N ILE A 91 2.91 -4.59 16.34
CA ILE A 91 1.97 -4.61 15.20
C ILE A 91 0.76 -5.43 15.61
N THR A 92 -0.38 -4.76 15.74
CA THR A 92 -1.63 -5.38 16.17
C THR A 92 -2.64 -5.37 15.04
N TRP A 93 -3.09 -6.57 14.67
CA TRP A 93 -4.11 -6.77 13.63
C TRP A 93 -5.50 -6.85 14.24
N THR A 94 -6.43 -6.09 13.69
CA THR A 94 -7.84 -6.07 14.11
C THR A 94 -8.79 -6.09 12.92
N THR A 95 -10.02 -6.48 13.18
CA THR A 95 -11.11 -6.38 12.21
C THR A 95 -11.64 -4.94 12.15
N ILE A 96 -12.53 -4.64 11.20
CA ILE A 96 -13.16 -3.30 11.10
C ILE A 96 -13.83 -2.88 12.42
N GLY A 97 -14.37 -3.85 13.16
CA GLY A 97 -15.01 -3.62 14.46
C GLY A 97 -14.03 -3.48 15.64
N GLY A 98 -12.71 -3.51 15.41
CA GLY A 98 -11.68 -3.44 16.45
C GLY A 98 -11.46 -4.76 17.21
N GLY A 99 -12.10 -5.85 16.79
CA GLY A 99 -11.91 -7.17 17.38
C GLY A 99 -10.62 -7.83 16.88
N THR A 100 -10.07 -8.75 17.67
CA THR A 100 -8.90 -9.57 17.28
C THR A 100 -9.29 -10.96 16.78
N GLU A 101 -10.55 -11.36 16.94
CA GLU A 101 -11.07 -12.64 16.47
C GLU A 101 -11.24 -12.66 14.96
N LYS A 102 -10.60 -13.64 14.33
CA LYS A 102 -10.71 -13.89 12.89
C LYS A 102 -11.77 -14.96 12.63
N THR A 103 -12.72 -14.65 11.74
CA THR A 103 -13.72 -15.61 11.25
C THR A 103 -13.87 -15.51 9.74
N GLU A 104 -14.57 -16.45 9.11
CA GLU A 104 -14.85 -16.43 7.67
C GLU A 104 -15.57 -15.14 7.21
N HIS A 105 -16.27 -14.47 8.12
CA HIS A 105 -17.01 -13.23 7.84
C HIS A 105 -16.38 -11.99 8.50
N ASN A 106 -15.28 -12.15 9.22
CA ASN A 106 -14.66 -11.09 10.00
C ASN A 106 -13.14 -11.18 9.87
N ALA A 107 -12.61 -10.68 8.75
CA ALA A 107 -11.18 -10.65 8.50
C ALA A 107 -10.51 -9.54 9.33
N ARG A 108 -9.29 -9.81 9.80
CA ARG A 108 -8.42 -8.77 10.35
C ARG A 108 -7.77 -8.03 9.20
N ILE A 109 -8.06 -6.75 9.09
CA ILE A 109 -7.70 -5.93 7.93
C ILE A 109 -7.23 -4.53 8.33
N ILE A 110 -7.17 -4.26 9.63
CA ILE A 110 -6.61 -3.03 10.17
C ILE A 110 -5.34 -3.44 10.92
N ALA A 111 -4.21 -2.86 10.54
CA ALA A 111 -2.98 -2.97 11.31
C ALA A 111 -2.75 -1.65 12.05
N GLU A 112 -2.49 -1.74 13.35
CA GLU A 112 -1.96 -0.64 14.16
C GLU A 112 -0.47 -0.92 14.41
N ILE A 113 0.37 0.07 14.15
CA ILE A 113 1.82 -0.01 14.23
C ILE A 113 2.26 1.00 15.27
N ILE A 114 2.85 0.52 16.36
CA ILE A 114 3.41 1.36 17.43
C ILE A 114 4.90 1.07 17.52
N ILE A 115 5.71 2.13 17.46
CA ILE A 115 7.17 2.05 17.62
C ILE A 115 7.58 2.92 18.80
N GLN A 116 8.35 2.33 19.72
CA GLN A 116 8.77 2.97 20.96
C GLN A 116 10.29 2.95 21.13
N GLU A 117 10.84 4.10 21.51
CA GLU A 117 12.24 4.29 21.91
C GLU A 117 12.25 4.80 23.35
N ASP A 118 12.93 4.11 24.26
CA ASP A 118 13.01 4.47 25.69
C ASP A 118 11.66 4.85 26.30
N GLU A 119 10.66 3.97 26.10
CA GLU A 119 9.26 4.14 26.56
C GLU A 119 8.49 5.30 25.91
N THR A 120 9.09 6.01 24.94
CA THR A 120 8.46 7.09 24.17
C THR A 120 7.98 6.59 22.83
N VAL A 121 6.70 6.81 22.51
CA VAL A 121 6.12 6.49 21.21
C VAL A 121 6.63 7.49 20.17
N ILE A 122 7.37 6.99 19.17
CA ILE A 122 7.91 7.78 18.06
C ILE A 122 7.10 7.61 16.77
N LEU A 123 6.30 6.55 16.67
CA LEU A 123 5.35 6.31 15.58
C LEU A 123 4.12 5.56 16.11
N ASP A 124 2.94 6.02 15.73
CA ASP A 124 1.64 5.40 15.97
C ASP A 124 0.80 5.59 14.72
N GLU A 125 0.73 4.56 13.88
CA GLU A 125 0.04 4.61 12.58
C GLU A 125 -0.93 3.46 12.43
N LYS A 126 -2.02 3.71 11.70
CA LYS A 126 -3.08 2.73 11.48
C LYS A 126 -3.40 2.57 10.00
N VAL A 127 -3.20 1.38 9.47
CA VAL A 127 -3.47 1.05 8.07
C VAL A 127 -4.74 0.23 7.97
N ASN A 128 -5.70 0.71 7.18
CA ASN A 128 -6.89 -0.05 6.81
C ASN A 128 -6.75 -0.58 5.39
N PHE A 129 -6.67 -1.90 5.26
CA PHE A 129 -6.46 -2.57 3.99
C PHE A 129 -7.73 -2.74 3.13
N MET A 130 -8.94 -2.45 3.63
CA MET A 130 -10.19 -2.47 2.83
C MET A 130 -10.48 -1.19 2.06
N LYS A 131 -9.79 -0.08 2.39
CA LYS A 131 -10.02 1.23 1.77
C LYS A 131 -8.71 1.68 1.13
N LYS A 132 -8.79 2.38 -0.01
CA LYS A 132 -7.65 3.16 -0.53
C LYS A 132 -7.10 3.98 0.64
N GLY A 133 -5.92 3.61 1.13
CA GLY A 133 -5.38 4.08 2.39
C GLY A 133 -5.36 5.61 2.44
N PHE A 134 -5.78 6.18 3.57
CA PHE A 134 -5.35 7.52 4.00
C PHE A 134 -5.89 8.82 3.36
N ASP A 135 -7.07 8.88 2.76
CA ASP A 135 -7.62 10.22 2.41
C ASP A 135 -8.16 11.06 3.61
N ALA A 136 -8.11 10.64 4.89
CA ALA A 136 -8.93 11.35 5.91
C ALA A 136 -8.56 11.39 7.41
N VAL A 137 -7.48 10.79 7.94
CA VAL A 137 -7.30 10.79 9.42
C VAL A 137 -6.27 11.82 9.92
N GLY A 138 -5.31 12.24 9.08
CA GLY A 138 -4.37 13.32 9.44
C GLY A 138 -4.92 14.75 9.23
N ASP A 139 -5.68 14.98 8.17
CA ASP A 139 -6.14 16.34 7.80
C ASP A 139 -7.43 16.78 8.49
N ALA A 140 -8.22 15.85 9.04
CA ALA A 140 -9.46 16.17 9.75
C ALA A 140 -9.24 16.65 11.20
N MET A 141 -8.10 16.34 11.83
CA MET A 141 -7.82 16.78 13.21
C MET A 141 -7.00 18.08 13.32
N LYS A 142 -6.34 18.54 12.24
CA LYS A 142 -5.58 19.81 12.28
C LYS A 142 -6.42 21.07 12.02
N ASN A 143 -7.66 20.93 11.54
CA ASN A 143 -8.54 22.06 11.23
C ASN A 143 -9.55 22.42 12.33
N SER A 144 -9.52 21.78 13.51
CA SER A 144 -10.35 22.16 14.67
C SER A 144 -9.61 23.02 15.72
N MET A 145 -8.37 23.43 15.45
CA MET A 145 -7.60 24.37 16.29
C MET A 145 -7.13 25.61 15.52
N LYS A 146 -8.06 26.30 14.85
CA LYS A 146 -7.91 27.71 14.45
C LYS A 146 -9.10 28.52 14.91
#